data_AF-A0A8J3JR59-F1
#
_entry.id   AF-A0A8J3JR59-F1
#
_cell.length_a   1.000
_cell.length_b   1.000
_cell.length_c   1.000
_cell.angle_alpha   90.00
_cell.angle_beta   90.00
_cell.angle_gamma   90.00
#
_symmetry.space_group_name_H-M   'P 1'
#
loop_
_entity.id
_entity.type
_entity.pdbx_description
1 polymer ?
#
loop_
_entity_poly.entity_id
_entity_poly.type
_entity_poly.pdbx_seq_one_letter_code
_entity_poly.pdbx_strand_id
1 'polypeptide(L)'
;MPARHGAVGIGLVLVLVSACGATPPAGTQPATPATGTSADTFAAVEAALAEANQLEAQVRTAQVQLAVRCMTRQGFTVHPARPPVTTRADALAPPLLSPGLPDARTRGYGIGETVASAEPSPPADGFSRLARADQERYEQAWSRTADGAPWRDGPDGRPLPAGCLGEAYAVLHGAARHGPRNPVTELSPAAQDAYHEHPRLTAALTAWSSCVEQHGQPRFTDPAQAYRYAEHFHYPAGDSAEDPVPAGGPWPFAQARPREIALATADAECADRSGLRQVQPQVWREAVASAYVQLEPQFVAYRDALTRALGNARTALVEA
;
A
#
# COMPACT_ATOMS: atom_id res chain seq x y z
N MET A 1 42.32 -23.73 -26.16
CA MET A 1 42.76 -22.62 -27.01
C MET A 1 43.05 -21.42 -26.11
N PRO A 2 44.30 -20.95 -26.03
CA PRO A 2 44.68 -19.85 -25.15
C PRO A 2 44.62 -18.48 -25.85
N ALA A 3 44.62 -17.44 -25.01
CA ALA A 3 44.98 -16.05 -25.28
C ALA A 3 43.95 -15.15 -25.96
N ARG A 4 43.60 -14.04 -25.28
CA ARG A 4 44.29 -12.75 -25.49
C ARG A 4 43.79 -11.69 -24.50
N HIS A 5 44.72 -11.23 -23.66
CA HIS A 5 44.60 -10.00 -22.90
C HIS A 5 44.77 -8.80 -23.83
N GLY A 6 43.82 -7.88 -23.83
CA GLY A 6 43.93 -6.58 -24.49
C GLY A 6 44.04 -5.48 -23.44
N ALA A 7 45.25 -4.98 -23.23
CA ALA A 7 45.53 -3.76 -22.49
C ALA A 7 45.11 -2.55 -23.34
N VAL A 8 44.30 -1.65 -22.78
CA VAL A 8 43.96 -0.37 -23.41
C VAL A 8 44.57 0.74 -22.58
N GLY A 9 45.41 1.55 -23.25
CA GLY A 9 46.25 2.57 -22.66
C GLY A 9 45.51 3.82 -22.21
N ILE A 10 46.04 4.39 -21.13
CA ILE A 10 45.64 5.67 -20.55
C ILE A 10 46.32 6.78 -21.35
N GLY A 11 45.54 7.53 -22.14
CA GLY A 11 45.96 8.77 -22.77
C GLY A 11 45.69 9.96 -21.84
N LEU A 12 46.74 10.46 -21.19
CA LEU A 12 46.71 11.67 -20.38
C LEU A 12 46.78 12.90 -21.32
N VAL A 13 45.65 13.58 -21.54
CA VAL A 13 45.63 14.88 -22.24
C VAL A 13 45.58 15.99 -21.18
N LEU A 14 46.70 16.68 -21.02
CA LEU A 14 46.84 17.88 -20.20
C LEU A 14 46.33 19.09 -21.02
N VAL A 15 45.13 19.58 -20.71
CA VAL A 15 44.63 20.85 -21.25
C VAL A 15 44.86 21.94 -20.21
N LEU A 16 45.85 22.80 -20.48
CA LEU A 16 46.07 24.06 -19.77
C LEU A 16 45.07 25.09 -20.30
N VAL A 17 44.02 25.39 -19.52
CA VAL A 17 43.11 26.51 -19.79
C VAL A 17 43.48 27.68 -18.87
N SER A 18 43.93 28.75 -19.51
CA SER A 18 44.22 30.06 -18.95
C SER A 18 42.96 30.76 -18.43
N ALA A 19 43.06 31.29 -17.21
CA ALA A 19 42.04 32.02 -16.49
C ALA A 19 41.73 33.40 -17.11
N CYS A 20 40.44 33.69 -17.27
CA CYS A 20 39.88 35.05 -17.27
C CYS A 20 38.71 35.07 -16.29
N GLY A 21 38.72 36.07 -15.40
CA GLY A 21 37.92 36.13 -14.19
C GLY A 21 36.41 36.02 -14.41
N ALA A 22 35.81 35.07 -13.69
CA ALA A 22 34.40 35.05 -13.38
C ALA A 22 34.29 34.80 -11.87
N THR A 23 33.62 35.71 -11.17
CA THR A 23 33.27 35.59 -9.76
C THR A 23 32.61 34.22 -9.54
N PRO A 24 33.14 33.35 -8.69
CA PRO A 24 32.55 32.03 -8.47
C PRO A 24 31.14 32.23 -7.93
N PRO A 25 30.10 31.59 -8.51
CA PRO A 25 28.78 31.57 -7.89
C PRO A 25 28.96 30.99 -6.50
N ALA A 26 28.40 31.69 -5.50
CA ALA A 26 28.47 31.31 -4.09
C ALA A 26 28.27 29.80 -3.98
N GLY A 27 29.34 29.11 -3.59
CA GLY A 27 29.39 27.66 -3.55
C GLY A 27 28.18 27.16 -2.78
N THR A 28 27.36 26.35 -3.46
CA THR A 28 26.28 25.59 -2.85
C THR A 28 26.93 24.68 -1.81
N GLN A 29 27.01 25.18 -0.58
CA GLN A 29 27.53 24.45 0.56
C GLN A 29 26.67 23.18 0.66
N PRO A 30 27.27 21.97 0.60
CA PRO A 30 26.52 20.73 0.73
C PRO A 30 25.70 20.84 2.01
N ALA A 31 24.37 20.76 1.90
CA ALA A 31 23.50 20.83 3.06
C ALA A 31 23.94 19.72 4.03
N THR A 32 24.46 20.11 5.18
CA THR A 32 24.78 19.18 6.25
C THR A 32 23.52 18.37 6.54
N PRO A 33 23.54 17.03 6.42
CA PRO A 33 22.34 16.23 6.67
C PRO A 33 21.86 16.52 8.10
N ALA A 34 20.61 16.95 8.22
CA ALA A 34 20.01 17.25 9.51
C ALA A 34 20.05 16.00 10.40
N THR A 35 20.72 16.09 11.54
CA THR A 35 20.71 15.06 12.60
C THR A 35 19.37 15.03 13.32
N GLY A 36 18.28 14.74 12.60
CA GLY A 36 16.98 14.44 13.20
C GLY A 36 17.02 13.09 13.90
N THR A 37 16.25 12.91 14.97
CA THR A 37 16.08 11.59 15.58
C THR A 37 15.18 10.72 14.70
N SER A 38 15.27 9.38 14.82
CA SER A 38 14.40 8.47 14.06
C SER A 38 12.90 8.70 14.34
N ALA A 39 12.56 9.16 15.54
CA ALA A 39 11.20 9.51 15.92
C ALA A 39 10.68 10.75 15.14
N ASP A 40 11.52 11.77 14.98
CA ASP A 40 11.18 12.97 14.21
C ASP A 40 10.98 12.61 12.73
N THR A 41 11.85 11.74 12.19
CA THR A 41 11.72 11.25 10.81
C THR A 41 10.41 10.49 10.63
N PHE A 42 10.07 9.55 11.52
CA PHE A 42 8.83 8.77 11.40
C PHE A 42 7.57 9.66 11.45
N ALA A 43 7.53 10.65 12.35
CA ALA A 43 6.44 11.62 12.39
C ALA A 43 6.31 12.44 11.09
N ALA A 44 7.45 12.80 10.47
CA ALA A 44 7.45 13.45 9.16
C ALA A 44 6.91 12.52 8.06
N VAL A 45 7.22 11.22 8.11
CA VAL A 45 6.66 10.21 7.20
C VAL A 45 5.14 10.12 7.35
N GLU A 46 4.64 10.04 8.59
CA GLU A 46 3.20 10.00 8.88
C GLU A 46 2.49 11.23 8.32
N ALA A 47 3.04 12.43 8.53
CA ALA A 47 2.49 13.67 8.02
C ALA A 47 2.47 13.71 6.48
N ALA A 48 3.57 13.34 5.82
CA ALA A 48 3.68 13.31 4.36
C ALA A 48 2.69 12.30 3.73
N LEU A 49 2.52 11.13 4.37
CA LEU A 49 1.56 10.12 3.92
C LEU A 49 0.12 10.54 4.14
N ALA A 50 -0.20 11.15 5.28
CA ALA A 50 -1.53 11.69 5.54
C ALA A 50 -1.91 12.75 4.50
N GLU A 51 -0.99 13.68 4.20
CA GLU A 51 -1.18 14.70 3.16
C GLU A 51 -1.38 14.07 1.78
N ALA A 52 -0.49 13.15 1.37
CA ALA A 52 -0.58 12.47 0.07
C ALA A 52 -1.89 11.68 -0.08
N ASN A 53 -2.31 10.96 0.96
CA ASN A 53 -3.57 10.23 1.00
C ASN A 53 -4.78 11.17 0.88
N GLN A 54 -4.76 12.30 1.60
CA GLN A 54 -5.82 13.30 1.51
C GLN A 54 -5.91 13.91 0.10
N LEU A 55 -4.78 14.25 -0.50
CA LEU A 55 -4.74 14.77 -1.87
C LEU A 55 -5.20 13.72 -2.90
N GLU A 56 -4.80 12.46 -2.76
CA GLU A 56 -5.25 11.38 -3.66
C GLU A 56 -6.76 11.16 -3.54
N ALA A 57 -7.30 11.17 -2.32
CA ALA A 57 -8.74 11.08 -2.10
C ALA A 57 -9.49 12.22 -2.80
N GLN A 58 -9.00 13.46 -2.68
CA GLN A 58 -9.58 14.61 -3.37
C GLN A 58 -9.49 14.47 -4.89
N VAL A 59 -8.36 14.00 -5.45
CA VAL A 59 -8.19 13.80 -6.89
C VAL A 59 -9.16 12.74 -7.40
N ARG A 60 -9.32 11.62 -6.69
CA ARG A 60 -10.26 10.56 -7.06
C ARG A 60 -11.71 11.03 -6.96
N THR A 61 -12.07 11.80 -5.94
CA THR A 61 -13.40 12.44 -5.85
C THR A 61 -13.64 13.36 -7.05
N ALA A 62 -12.69 14.21 -7.39
CA ALA A 62 -12.79 15.10 -8.55
C ALA A 62 -12.88 14.32 -9.87
N GLN A 63 -12.15 13.23 -10.01
CA GLN A 63 -12.23 12.33 -11.16
C GLN A 63 -13.65 11.76 -11.32
N VAL A 64 -14.24 11.25 -10.23
CA VAL A 64 -15.60 10.72 -10.24
C VAL A 64 -16.60 11.80 -10.62
N GLN A 65 -16.46 13.02 -10.10
CA GLN A 65 -17.34 14.14 -10.45
C GLN A 65 -17.26 14.47 -11.95
N LEU A 66 -16.05 14.60 -12.49
CA LEU A 66 -15.83 14.83 -13.93
C LEU A 66 -16.40 13.69 -14.78
N ALA A 67 -16.20 12.44 -14.38
CA ALA A 67 -16.73 11.28 -15.08
C ALA A 67 -18.28 11.25 -15.04
N VAL A 68 -18.90 11.55 -13.90
CA VAL A 68 -20.36 11.65 -13.77
C VAL A 68 -20.90 12.73 -14.71
N ARG A 69 -20.25 13.90 -14.82
CA ARG A 69 -20.67 14.93 -15.78
C ARG A 69 -20.61 14.45 -17.22
N CYS A 70 -19.56 13.73 -17.60
CA CYS A 70 -19.48 13.08 -18.90
C CYS A 70 -20.65 12.10 -19.10
N MET A 71 -20.95 11.26 -18.10
CA MET A 71 -22.08 10.32 -18.15
C MET A 71 -23.43 11.05 -18.29
N THR A 72 -23.63 12.17 -17.59
CA THR A 72 -24.84 12.98 -17.73
C THR A 72 -24.97 13.56 -19.14
N ARG A 73 -23.88 14.04 -19.75
CA ARG A 73 -23.90 14.48 -21.16
C ARG A 73 -24.22 13.35 -22.13
N GLN A 74 -23.88 12.11 -21.79
CA GLN A 74 -24.27 10.91 -22.55
C GLN A 74 -25.71 10.43 -22.26
N GLY A 75 -26.46 11.15 -21.41
CA GLY A 75 -27.87 10.85 -21.13
C GLY A 75 -28.11 9.92 -19.94
N PHE A 76 -27.08 9.53 -19.19
CA PHE A 76 -27.26 8.75 -17.95
C PHE A 76 -27.66 9.66 -16.79
N THR A 77 -28.81 9.39 -16.16
CA THR A 77 -29.35 10.20 -15.05
C THR A 77 -29.31 9.51 -13.69
N VAL A 78 -29.12 8.18 -13.66
CA VAL A 78 -28.96 7.39 -12.44
C VAL A 78 -27.51 6.91 -12.37
N HIS A 79 -26.82 7.26 -11.28
CA HIS A 79 -25.43 6.89 -11.04
C HIS A 79 -25.35 6.02 -9.78
N PRO A 80 -24.50 4.99 -9.75
CA PRO A 80 -24.30 4.19 -8.55
C PRO A 80 -23.71 5.05 -7.43
N ALA A 81 -24.12 4.75 -6.19
CA ALA A 81 -23.45 5.30 -5.03
C ALA A 81 -22.00 4.80 -5.06
N ARG A 82 -21.04 5.72 -5.10
CA ARG A 82 -19.63 5.34 -5.02
C ARG A 82 -19.24 5.36 -3.55
N PRO A 83 -18.64 4.27 -3.02
CA PRO A 83 -18.10 4.33 -1.67
C PRO A 83 -17.11 5.49 -1.60
N PRO A 84 -17.01 6.14 -0.42
CA PRO A 84 -15.95 7.12 -0.23
C PRO A 84 -14.62 6.48 -0.58
N VAL A 85 -13.77 7.23 -1.27
CA VAL A 85 -12.43 6.77 -1.59
C VAL A 85 -11.72 6.55 -0.26
N THR A 86 -11.52 5.30 0.11
CA THR A 86 -10.74 4.97 1.30
C THR A 86 -9.28 5.27 1.00
N THR A 87 -8.64 5.96 1.94
CA THR A 87 -7.20 6.18 1.90
C THR A 87 -6.50 4.87 2.23
N ARG A 88 -5.29 4.66 1.68
CA ARG A 88 -4.46 3.50 2.04
C ARG A 88 -3.81 3.72 3.41
N ALA A 89 -4.63 3.78 4.46
CA ALA A 89 -4.14 3.89 5.83
C ALA A 89 -3.18 2.73 6.19
N ASP A 90 -3.35 1.58 5.54
CA ASP A 90 -2.62 0.35 5.85
C ASP A 90 -1.14 0.37 5.45
N ALA A 91 -0.69 1.33 4.61
CA ALA A 91 0.70 1.35 4.16
C ALA A 91 1.72 1.57 5.30
N LEU A 92 1.26 2.13 6.42
CA LEU A 92 2.05 2.30 7.64
C LEU A 92 1.73 1.27 8.71
N ALA A 93 0.69 0.46 8.52
CA ALA A 93 0.37 -0.57 9.48
C ALA A 93 1.56 -1.52 9.57
N PRO A 94 2.08 -1.79 10.78
CA PRO A 94 3.10 -2.82 10.92
C PRO A 94 2.55 -4.16 10.41
N PRO A 95 3.43 -5.08 10.02
CA PRO A 95 3.06 -6.48 9.88
C PRO A 95 2.29 -6.94 11.11
N LEU A 96 1.38 -7.90 10.92
CA LEU A 96 0.46 -8.31 11.97
C LEU A 96 1.19 -8.54 13.31
N LEU A 97 0.73 -7.84 14.34
CA LEU A 97 1.27 -7.91 15.69
C LEU A 97 0.51 -8.98 16.49
N SER A 98 1.21 -9.66 17.39
CA SER A 98 0.56 -10.54 18.37
C SER A 98 -0.48 -9.75 19.19
N PRO A 99 -1.68 -10.30 19.46
CA PRO A 99 -2.69 -9.63 20.26
C PRO A 99 -2.20 -9.41 21.69
N GLY A 100 -2.73 -8.40 22.39
CA GLY A 100 -2.42 -8.21 23.82
C GLY A 100 -2.95 -9.37 24.66
N LEU A 101 -2.26 -9.73 25.75
CA LEU A 101 -2.63 -10.90 26.55
C LEU A 101 -4.09 -10.91 27.07
N PRO A 102 -4.67 -9.77 27.54
CA PRO A 102 -6.09 -9.74 27.92
C PRO A 102 -7.04 -10.06 26.76
N ASP A 103 -6.77 -9.53 25.57
CA ASP A 103 -7.57 -9.76 24.37
C ASP A 103 -7.41 -11.20 23.88
N ALA A 104 -6.17 -11.70 23.85
CA ALA A 104 -5.85 -13.07 23.45
C ALA A 104 -6.62 -14.11 24.28
N ARG A 105 -6.72 -13.89 25.59
CA ARG A 105 -7.41 -14.80 26.53
C ARG A 105 -8.94 -14.79 26.40
N THR A 106 -9.51 -13.72 25.85
CA THR A 106 -10.97 -13.51 25.82
C THR A 106 -11.55 -13.65 24.42
N ARG A 107 -10.88 -13.08 23.42
CA ARG A 107 -11.31 -13.00 22.03
C ARG A 107 -10.46 -13.84 21.07
N GLY A 108 -9.27 -14.26 21.50
CA GLY A 108 -8.31 -14.93 20.61
C GLY A 108 -7.68 -13.91 19.65
N TYR A 109 -7.67 -14.23 18.37
CA TYR A 109 -7.31 -13.28 17.30
C TYR A 109 -8.51 -12.46 16.82
N GLY A 110 -9.74 -12.77 17.27
CA GLY A 110 -10.98 -12.10 16.85
C GLY A 110 -11.52 -12.60 15.52
N ILE A 111 -10.97 -13.69 14.97
CA ILE A 111 -11.35 -14.22 13.64
C ILE A 111 -12.81 -14.67 13.66
N GLY A 112 -13.19 -15.46 14.68
CA GLY A 112 -14.54 -15.97 14.80
C GLY A 112 -15.61 -14.90 15.04
N GLU A 113 -15.27 -13.76 15.66
CA GLU A 113 -16.20 -12.65 15.90
C GLU A 113 -16.53 -11.92 14.59
N THR A 114 -15.53 -11.75 13.73
CA THR A 114 -15.69 -11.11 12.42
C THR A 114 -16.67 -11.89 11.53
N VAL A 115 -16.66 -13.23 11.60
CA VAL A 115 -17.64 -14.10 10.91
C VAL A 115 -19.06 -13.83 11.38
N ALA A 116 -19.25 -13.70 12.70
CA ALA A 116 -20.56 -13.58 13.31
C ALA A 116 -21.19 -12.18 13.08
N SER A 117 -20.36 -11.18 12.82
CA SER A 117 -20.77 -9.78 12.68
C SER A 117 -20.86 -9.27 11.24
N ALA A 118 -20.86 -10.16 10.24
CA ALA A 118 -21.04 -9.75 8.84
C ALA A 118 -22.36 -8.97 8.68
N GLU A 119 -22.24 -7.65 8.48
CA GLU A 119 -23.40 -6.79 8.36
C GLU A 119 -24.21 -7.15 7.09
N PRO A 120 -25.55 -7.06 7.16
CA PRO A 120 -26.37 -7.22 5.98
C PRO A 120 -25.93 -6.20 4.91
N SER A 121 -25.92 -6.65 3.65
CA SER A 121 -25.59 -5.75 2.55
C SER A 121 -26.46 -4.50 2.60
N PRO A 122 -25.88 -3.31 2.35
CA PRO A 122 -26.66 -2.08 2.35
C PRO A 122 -27.82 -2.18 1.35
N PRO A 123 -28.95 -1.51 1.61
CA PRO A 123 -30.10 -1.55 0.72
C PRO A 123 -29.72 -1.17 -0.71
N ALA A 124 -30.33 -1.85 -1.67
CA ALA A 124 -30.16 -1.62 -3.10
C ALA A 124 -30.28 -0.12 -3.45
N ASP A 125 -29.23 0.46 -4.03
CA ASP A 125 -29.22 1.85 -4.48
C ASP A 125 -30.10 2.04 -5.73
N GLY A 126 -30.33 3.29 -6.14
CA GLY A 126 -31.14 3.60 -7.33
C GLY A 126 -30.62 2.92 -8.61
N PHE A 127 -29.30 2.73 -8.73
CA PHE A 127 -28.64 2.13 -9.88
C PHE A 127 -28.87 0.62 -9.97
N SER A 128 -28.77 -0.09 -8.84
CA SER A 128 -29.01 -1.55 -8.76
C SER A 128 -30.44 -1.97 -9.11
N ARG A 129 -31.39 -1.02 -9.11
CA ARG A 129 -32.79 -1.23 -9.54
C ARG A 129 -33.00 -1.06 -11.05
N LEU A 130 -32.01 -0.58 -11.80
CA LEU A 130 -32.09 -0.48 -13.27
C LEU A 130 -32.13 -1.88 -13.90
N ALA A 131 -32.67 -1.98 -15.12
CA ALA A 131 -32.55 -3.20 -15.90
C ALA A 131 -31.08 -3.53 -16.17
N ARG A 132 -30.73 -4.82 -16.20
CA ARG A 132 -29.35 -5.28 -16.39
C ARG A 132 -28.70 -4.67 -17.65
N ALA A 133 -29.45 -4.58 -18.74
CA ALA A 133 -28.96 -3.96 -19.98
C ALA A 133 -28.59 -2.47 -19.80
N ASP A 134 -29.31 -1.72 -18.97
CA ASP A 134 -28.98 -0.33 -18.68
C ASP A 134 -27.73 -0.21 -17.80
N GLN A 135 -27.56 -1.13 -16.83
CA GLN A 135 -26.35 -1.21 -16.01
C GLN A 135 -25.12 -1.53 -16.87
N GLU A 136 -25.22 -2.50 -17.78
CA GLU A 136 -24.14 -2.87 -18.70
C GLU A 136 -23.79 -1.71 -19.65
N ARG A 137 -24.79 -1.00 -20.20
CA ARG A 137 -24.58 0.20 -21.02
C ARG A 137 -23.87 1.30 -20.24
N TYR A 138 -24.23 1.49 -18.96
CA TYR A 138 -23.57 2.44 -18.08
C TYR A 138 -22.10 2.07 -17.86
N GLU A 139 -21.81 0.81 -17.54
CA GLU A 139 -20.43 0.33 -17.31
C GLU A 139 -19.55 0.48 -18.55
N GLN A 140 -20.12 0.21 -19.73
CA GLN A 140 -19.42 0.42 -21.01
C GLN A 140 -19.04 1.90 -21.20
N ALA A 141 -19.99 2.81 -21.04
CA ALA A 141 -19.73 4.25 -21.15
C ALA A 141 -18.78 4.78 -20.06
N TRP A 142 -18.82 4.20 -18.86
CA TRP A 142 -17.99 4.62 -17.74
C TRP A 142 -16.49 4.38 -17.98
N SER A 143 -16.10 3.18 -18.42
CA SER A 143 -14.68 2.78 -18.45
C SER A 143 -14.18 2.13 -19.74
N ARG A 144 -15.01 1.94 -20.77
CA ARG A 144 -14.60 1.23 -21.99
C ARG A 144 -14.40 2.15 -23.20
N THR A 145 -13.59 1.69 -24.14
CA THR A 145 -13.44 2.22 -25.49
C THR A 145 -14.64 1.84 -26.36
N ALA A 146 -14.73 2.40 -27.57
CA ALA A 146 -15.79 2.10 -28.53
C ALA A 146 -15.84 0.62 -28.97
N ASP A 147 -14.70 -0.07 -28.93
CA ASP A 147 -14.56 -1.51 -29.20
C ASP A 147 -14.70 -2.38 -27.93
N GLY A 148 -15.02 -1.78 -26.78
CA GLY A 148 -15.30 -2.50 -25.53
C GLY A 148 -14.07 -2.82 -24.67
N ALA A 149 -12.88 -2.38 -25.06
CA ALA A 149 -11.67 -2.53 -24.25
C ALA A 149 -11.71 -1.59 -23.04
N PRO A 150 -11.29 -2.03 -21.83
CA PRO A 150 -11.28 -1.16 -20.64
C PRO A 150 -10.15 -0.12 -20.65
N TRP A 151 -9.22 -0.23 -21.59
CA TRP A 151 -8.02 0.59 -21.67
C TRP A 151 -7.76 1.03 -23.11
N ARG A 152 -7.13 2.19 -23.27
CA ARG A 152 -6.54 2.66 -24.53
C ARG A 152 -5.03 2.72 -24.42
N ASP A 153 -4.32 2.62 -25.54
CA ASP A 153 -2.87 2.74 -25.53
C ASP A 153 -2.44 4.17 -25.17
N GLY A 154 -1.61 4.29 -24.14
CA GLY A 154 -0.89 5.52 -23.83
C GLY A 154 0.27 5.74 -24.79
N PRO A 155 0.79 6.98 -24.88
CA PRO A 155 1.88 7.32 -25.79
C PRO A 155 3.21 6.63 -25.46
N ASP A 156 3.35 6.10 -24.24
CA ASP A 156 4.48 5.30 -23.76
C ASP A 156 4.18 3.78 -23.76
N GLY A 157 3.09 3.36 -24.43
CA GLY A 157 2.66 1.96 -24.50
C GLY A 157 1.98 1.43 -23.24
N ARG A 158 1.81 2.26 -22.19
CA ARG A 158 1.09 1.85 -20.98
C ARG A 158 -0.41 2.16 -21.11
N PRO A 159 -1.30 1.29 -20.62
CA PRO A 159 -2.76 1.48 -20.75
C PRO A 159 -3.24 2.71 -19.98
N LEU A 160 -4.13 3.49 -20.60
CA LEU A 160 -4.87 4.59 -19.99
C LEU A 160 -6.36 4.23 -19.87
N PRO A 161 -7.08 4.73 -18.84
CA PRO A 161 -8.51 4.50 -18.75
C PRO A 161 -9.24 5.01 -20.00
N ALA A 162 -10.32 4.31 -20.38
CA ALA A 162 -11.20 4.71 -21.47
C ALA A 162 -12.56 5.23 -20.94
N GLY A 163 -13.49 5.53 -21.85
CA GLY A 163 -14.82 6.06 -21.52
C GLY A 163 -14.78 7.41 -20.81
N CYS A 164 -15.83 7.69 -20.04
CA CYS A 164 -15.92 8.91 -19.22
C CYS A 164 -14.84 9.00 -18.14
N LEU A 165 -14.36 7.86 -17.63
CA LEU A 165 -13.23 7.83 -16.70
C LEU A 165 -11.93 8.27 -17.36
N GLY A 166 -11.72 7.88 -18.62
CA GLY A 166 -10.59 8.29 -19.45
C GLY A 166 -10.62 9.78 -19.79
N GLU A 167 -11.80 10.34 -20.08
CA GLU A 167 -11.96 11.78 -20.28
C GLU A 167 -11.63 12.55 -19.00
N ALA A 168 -12.20 12.16 -17.87
CA ALA A 168 -11.89 12.75 -16.56
C ALA A 168 -10.39 12.66 -16.23
N TYR A 169 -9.76 11.53 -16.52
CA TYR A 169 -8.33 11.33 -16.32
C TYR A 169 -7.48 12.29 -17.18
N ALA A 170 -7.86 12.47 -18.46
CA ALA A 170 -7.18 13.38 -19.36
C ALA A 170 -7.28 14.84 -18.91
N VAL A 171 -8.40 15.25 -18.31
CA VAL A 171 -8.55 16.57 -17.68
C VAL A 171 -7.57 16.73 -16.51
N LEU A 172 -7.49 15.71 -15.63
CA LEU A 172 -6.65 15.77 -14.43
C LEU A 172 -5.16 15.79 -14.75
N HIS A 173 -4.71 14.92 -15.65
CA HIS A 173 -3.27 14.66 -15.86
C HIS A 173 -2.73 15.15 -17.21
N GLY A 174 -3.62 15.54 -18.13
CA GLY A 174 -3.30 15.83 -19.53
C GLY A 174 -3.52 14.61 -20.43
N ALA A 175 -3.84 14.85 -21.70
CA ALA A 175 -4.28 13.81 -22.65
C ALA A 175 -3.25 12.70 -22.97
N ALA A 176 -2.00 12.86 -22.58
CA ALA A 176 -0.87 12.01 -22.98
C ALA A 176 0.06 11.65 -21.79
N ARG A 177 -0.40 11.80 -20.55
CA ARG A 177 0.44 11.58 -19.37
C ARG A 177 -0.21 10.58 -18.45
N HIS A 178 0.57 9.60 -18.00
CA HIS A 178 0.23 8.88 -16.79
C HIS A 178 0.25 9.87 -15.63
N GLY A 179 -0.69 9.65 -14.71
CA GLY A 179 -0.62 10.19 -13.38
C GLY A 179 0.71 9.82 -12.74
N PRO A 180 1.15 10.62 -11.76
CA PRO A 180 2.41 10.39 -11.08
C PRO A 180 2.41 8.99 -10.45
N ARG A 181 3.57 8.31 -10.46
CA ARG A 181 3.72 7.03 -9.75
C ARG A 181 3.51 7.28 -8.27
N ASN A 182 2.68 6.46 -7.63
CA ASN A 182 2.38 6.60 -6.21
C ASN A 182 3.54 5.98 -5.39
N PRO A 183 4.35 6.80 -4.68
CA PRO A 183 5.51 6.31 -3.95
C PRO A 183 5.12 5.40 -2.78
N VAL A 184 3.87 5.43 -2.32
CA VAL A 184 3.36 4.50 -1.30
C VAL A 184 3.44 3.04 -1.76
N THR A 185 3.31 2.78 -3.07
CA THR A 185 3.46 1.41 -3.61
C THR A 185 4.90 0.91 -3.63
N GLU A 186 5.88 1.80 -3.48
CA GLU A 186 7.30 1.48 -3.37
C GLU A 186 7.77 1.50 -1.91
N LEU A 187 7.15 2.33 -1.07
CA LEU A 187 7.46 2.46 0.34
C LEU A 187 7.24 1.14 1.11
N SER A 188 6.09 0.50 0.92
CA SER A 188 5.73 -0.69 1.68
C SER A 188 6.68 -1.87 1.42
N PRO A 189 7.01 -2.25 0.16
CA PRO A 189 8.04 -3.26 -0.11
C PRO A 189 9.41 -2.90 0.46
N ALA A 190 9.88 -1.67 0.26
CA ALA A 190 11.19 -1.25 0.77
C ALA A 190 11.26 -1.28 2.31
N ALA A 191 10.18 -0.91 2.99
CA ALA A 191 10.08 -1.02 4.44
C ALA A 191 10.00 -2.48 4.90
N GLN A 192 9.31 -3.36 4.16
CA GLN A 192 9.26 -4.80 4.46
C GLN A 192 10.63 -5.45 4.35
N ASP A 193 11.38 -5.17 3.29
CA ASP A 193 12.75 -5.70 3.10
C ASP A 193 13.64 -5.30 4.29
N ALA A 194 13.69 -4.00 4.60
CA ALA A 194 14.48 -3.49 5.72
C ALA A 194 14.01 -4.00 7.09
N TYR A 195 12.71 -4.22 7.26
CA TYR A 195 12.12 -4.81 8.46
C TYR A 195 12.56 -6.27 8.64
N HIS A 196 12.46 -7.10 7.60
CA HIS A 196 12.82 -8.52 7.65
C HIS A 196 14.32 -8.76 7.85
N GLU A 197 15.17 -7.88 7.33
CA GLU A 197 16.62 -7.95 7.49
C GLU A 197 17.12 -7.46 8.87
N HIS A 198 16.24 -6.89 9.70
CA HIS A 198 16.66 -6.24 10.93
C HIS A 198 17.06 -7.27 12.02
N PRO A 199 18.31 -7.25 12.53
CA PRO A 199 18.83 -8.30 13.44
C PRO A 199 18.08 -8.41 14.78
N ARG A 200 17.67 -7.27 15.38
CA ARG A 200 16.83 -7.28 16.60
C ARG A 200 15.51 -8.02 16.39
N LEU A 201 14.87 -7.84 15.24
CA LEU A 201 13.64 -8.53 14.91
C LEU A 201 13.90 -10.03 14.74
N THR A 202 14.90 -10.42 13.95
CA THR A 202 15.26 -11.82 13.74
C THR A 202 15.51 -12.56 15.07
N ALA A 203 16.23 -11.92 16.00
CA ALA A 203 16.48 -12.48 17.32
C ALA A 203 15.18 -12.64 18.15
N ALA A 204 14.33 -11.61 18.16
CA ALA A 204 13.05 -11.64 18.88
C ALA A 204 12.08 -12.69 18.31
N LEU A 205 11.97 -12.78 16.97
CA LEU A 205 11.16 -13.79 16.27
C LEU A 205 11.65 -15.21 16.55
N THR A 206 12.96 -15.44 16.58
CA THR A 206 13.53 -16.76 16.90
C THR A 206 13.18 -17.20 18.33
N ALA A 207 13.29 -16.28 19.30
CA ALA A 207 12.93 -16.54 20.69
C ALA A 207 11.42 -16.75 20.87
N TRP A 208 10.61 -15.93 20.19
CA TRP A 208 9.16 -16.05 20.16
C TRP A 208 8.71 -17.40 19.58
N SER A 209 9.20 -17.76 18.40
CA SER A 209 8.87 -19.01 17.70
C SER A 209 9.16 -20.24 18.56
N SER A 210 10.35 -20.25 19.19
CA SER A 210 10.75 -21.33 20.11
C SER A 210 9.84 -21.41 21.35
N CYS A 211 9.39 -20.27 21.88
CA CYS A 211 8.46 -20.22 22.99
C CYS A 211 7.08 -20.76 22.59
N VAL A 212 6.54 -20.34 21.44
CA VAL A 212 5.23 -20.80 20.95
C VAL A 212 5.22 -22.32 20.72
N GLU A 213 6.32 -22.87 20.19
CA GLU A 213 6.52 -24.31 20.05
C GLU A 213 6.54 -25.04 21.40
N GLN A 214 7.20 -24.48 22.43
CA GLN A 214 7.20 -25.03 23.80
C GLN A 214 5.80 -25.03 24.44
N HIS A 215 4.90 -24.15 23.99
CA HIS A 215 3.49 -24.13 24.36
C HIS A 215 2.64 -25.17 23.58
N GLY A 216 3.29 -26.06 22.82
CA GLY A 216 2.64 -27.17 22.10
C GLY A 216 1.99 -26.76 20.77
N GLN A 217 2.30 -25.57 20.28
CA GLN A 217 1.83 -25.10 18.97
C GLN A 217 2.84 -25.48 17.87
N PRO A 218 2.44 -25.45 16.59
CA PRO A 218 3.40 -25.57 15.49
C PRO A 218 4.48 -24.49 15.57
N ARG A 219 5.63 -24.78 14.94
CA ARG A 219 6.67 -23.78 14.78
C ARG A 219 6.28 -22.78 13.69
N PHE A 220 6.14 -21.52 14.07
CA PHE A 220 5.83 -20.41 13.17
C PHE A 220 7.05 -19.53 12.92
N THR A 221 7.12 -18.92 11.76
CA THR A 221 8.17 -17.96 11.39
C THR A 221 7.93 -16.57 11.99
N ASP A 222 6.67 -16.15 12.04
CA ASP A 222 6.22 -14.88 12.62
C ASP A 222 4.76 -14.94 13.13
N PRO A 223 4.28 -13.93 13.88
CA PRO A 223 2.89 -13.88 14.35
C PRO A 223 1.85 -13.86 13.22
N ALA A 224 2.19 -13.33 12.03
CA ALA A 224 1.26 -13.32 10.90
C ALA A 224 0.98 -14.74 10.40
N GLN A 225 1.98 -15.63 10.40
CA GLN A 225 1.79 -17.04 10.10
C GLN A 225 0.94 -17.75 11.16
N ALA A 226 1.13 -17.44 12.45
CA ALA A 226 0.30 -18.01 13.52
C ALA A 226 -1.18 -17.59 13.37
N TYR A 227 -1.42 -16.34 12.99
CA TYR A 227 -2.77 -15.84 12.69
C TYR A 227 -3.39 -16.53 11.47
N ARG A 228 -2.68 -16.63 10.33
CA ARG A 228 -3.19 -17.34 9.14
C ARG A 228 -3.47 -18.82 9.42
N TYR A 229 -2.62 -19.47 10.22
CA TYR A 229 -2.88 -20.83 10.72
C TYR A 229 -4.19 -20.90 11.53
N ALA A 230 -4.49 -19.90 12.35
CA ALA A 230 -5.74 -19.79 13.09
C ALA A 230 -6.95 -19.47 12.20
N GLU A 231 -6.79 -18.78 11.07
CA GLU A 231 -7.88 -18.55 10.10
C GLU A 231 -8.42 -19.88 9.57
N HIS A 232 -7.55 -20.87 9.37
CA HIS A 232 -7.94 -22.22 8.98
C HIS A 232 -8.73 -23.00 10.03
N PHE A 233 -8.89 -22.46 11.24
CA PHE A 233 -9.82 -23.03 12.23
C PHE A 233 -11.27 -22.77 11.84
N HIS A 234 -11.52 -21.64 11.16
CA HIS A 234 -12.86 -21.15 10.81
C HIS A 234 -13.17 -21.27 9.31
N TYR A 235 -12.14 -21.19 8.46
CA TYR A 235 -12.28 -21.21 7.00
C TYR A 235 -11.53 -22.39 6.38
N PRO A 236 -12.04 -22.97 5.27
CA PRO A 236 -11.26 -23.94 4.52
C PRO A 236 -9.98 -23.29 4.01
N ALA A 237 -8.88 -24.04 4.00
CA ALA A 237 -7.69 -23.60 3.31
C ALA A 237 -8.02 -23.39 1.83
N GLY A 238 -7.66 -22.22 1.29
CA GLY A 238 -7.63 -22.03 -0.15
C GLY A 238 -6.51 -22.85 -0.78
N ASP A 239 -6.34 -22.74 -2.10
CA ASP A 239 -5.31 -23.49 -2.84
C ASP A 239 -3.85 -23.08 -2.52
N SER A 240 -3.62 -22.21 -1.53
CA SER A 240 -2.27 -21.78 -1.15
C SER A 240 -1.60 -22.84 -0.29
N ALA A 241 -0.60 -23.52 -0.88
CA ALA A 241 0.08 -24.66 -0.26
C ALA A 241 1.26 -24.28 0.67
N GLU A 242 1.52 -22.99 0.89
CA GLU A 242 2.76 -22.54 1.54
C GLU A 242 2.68 -22.49 3.08
N ASP A 243 1.50 -22.25 3.64
CA ASP A 243 1.32 -22.17 5.09
C ASP A 243 0.88 -23.52 5.68
N PRO A 244 1.32 -23.85 6.91
CA PRO A 244 0.81 -25.03 7.61
C PRO A 244 -0.71 -24.94 7.75
N VAL A 245 -1.40 -26.05 7.53
CA VAL A 245 -2.85 -26.15 7.72
C VAL A 245 -3.13 -27.06 8.92
N PRO A 246 -3.98 -26.65 9.87
CA PRO A 246 -4.38 -27.49 11.00
C PRO A 246 -5.10 -28.76 10.52
N ALA A 247 -4.65 -29.91 11.02
CA ALA A 247 -5.26 -31.19 10.70
C ALA A 247 -6.72 -31.24 11.18
N GLY A 248 -7.65 -31.50 10.25
CA GLY A 248 -9.08 -31.63 10.55
C GLY A 248 -9.86 -30.33 10.63
N GLY A 249 -9.24 -29.18 10.34
CA GLY A 249 -9.95 -27.92 10.11
C GLY A 249 -10.59 -27.87 8.72
N PRO A 250 -11.51 -26.91 8.47
CA PRO A 250 -12.11 -26.00 9.46
C PRO A 250 -13.06 -26.74 10.41
N TRP A 251 -13.24 -26.22 11.62
CA TRP A 251 -14.14 -26.79 12.63
C TRP A 251 -15.40 -25.96 12.83
N PRO A 252 -16.48 -26.55 13.40
CA PRO A 252 -17.60 -25.76 13.91
C PRO A 252 -17.12 -24.71 14.93
N PHE A 253 -17.75 -23.53 14.95
CA PHE A 253 -17.36 -22.39 15.78
C PHE A 253 -17.08 -22.74 17.25
N ALA A 254 -17.93 -23.57 17.87
CA ALA A 254 -17.79 -24.01 19.26
C ALA A 254 -16.47 -24.79 19.53
N GLN A 255 -15.90 -25.41 18.49
CA GLN A 255 -14.62 -26.12 18.54
C GLN A 255 -13.46 -25.23 18.08
N ALA A 256 -13.67 -24.39 17.05
CA ALA A 256 -12.64 -23.50 16.50
C ALA A 256 -12.23 -22.42 17.52
N ARG A 257 -13.20 -21.77 18.17
CA ARG A 257 -12.95 -20.66 19.10
C ARG A 257 -12.01 -20.99 20.26
N PRO A 258 -12.18 -22.08 21.04
CA PRO A 258 -11.23 -22.39 22.11
C PRO A 258 -9.82 -22.71 21.59
N ARG A 259 -9.68 -23.23 20.37
CA ARG A 259 -8.36 -23.47 19.74
C ARG A 259 -7.69 -22.16 19.35
N GLU A 260 -8.46 -21.24 18.76
CA GLU A 260 -8.00 -19.88 18.44
C GLU A 260 -7.51 -19.16 19.70
N ILE A 261 -8.31 -19.14 20.77
CA ILE A 261 -7.95 -18.51 22.04
C ILE A 261 -6.68 -19.13 22.63
N ALA A 262 -6.53 -20.46 22.58
CA ALA A 262 -5.34 -21.14 23.08
C ALA A 262 -4.07 -20.72 22.31
N LEU A 263 -4.13 -20.70 20.97
CA LEU A 263 -3.01 -20.27 20.14
C LEU A 263 -2.69 -18.78 20.32
N ALA A 264 -3.69 -17.90 20.30
CA ALA A 264 -3.52 -16.47 20.52
C ALA A 264 -2.94 -16.16 21.90
N THR A 265 -3.35 -16.91 22.94
CA THR A 265 -2.79 -16.76 24.29
C THR A 265 -1.31 -17.14 24.32
N ALA A 266 -0.94 -18.26 23.70
CA ALA A 266 0.47 -18.67 23.59
C ALA A 266 1.29 -17.64 22.82
N ASP A 267 0.79 -17.16 21.68
CA ASP A 267 1.41 -16.08 20.90
C ASP A 267 1.63 -14.83 21.76
N ALA A 268 0.59 -14.34 22.44
CA ALA A 268 0.67 -13.15 23.26
C ALA A 268 1.67 -13.26 24.41
N GLU A 269 1.66 -14.38 25.16
CA GLU A 269 2.59 -14.62 26.27
C GLU A 269 4.04 -14.73 25.78
N CYS A 270 4.26 -15.40 24.64
CA CYS A 270 5.57 -15.53 24.04
C CYS A 270 6.08 -14.22 23.43
N ALA A 271 5.20 -13.38 22.90
CA ALA A 271 5.56 -12.06 22.38
C ALA A 271 6.00 -11.11 23.51
N ASP A 272 5.36 -11.21 24.69
CA ASP A 272 5.77 -10.47 25.88
C ASP A 272 7.12 -10.98 26.42
N ARG A 273 7.29 -12.31 26.51
CA ARG A 273 8.51 -12.93 27.07
C ARG A 273 9.75 -12.72 26.21
N SER A 274 9.59 -12.78 24.88
CA SER A 274 10.68 -12.60 23.91
C SER A 274 11.03 -11.13 23.65
N GLY A 275 10.18 -10.20 24.12
CA GLY A 275 10.29 -8.78 23.77
C GLY A 275 9.82 -8.44 22.35
N LEU A 276 9.29 -9.41 21.60
CA LEU A 276 8.83 -9.21 20.23
C LEU A 276 7.76 -8.10 20.14
N ARG A 277 6.85 -8.03 21.12
CA ARG A 277 5.78 -7.01 21.15
C ARG A 277 6.32 -5.59 21.11
N GLN A 278 7.45 -5.32 21.76
CA GLN A 278 8.08 -4.01 21.78
C GLN A 278 8.99 -3.80 20.57
N VAL A 279 9.77 -4.82 20.19
CA VAL A 279 10.75 -4.74 19.09
C VAL A 279 10.07 -4.54 17.74
N GLN A 280 9.01 -5.30 17.46
CA GLN A 280 8.34 -5.31 16.17
C GLN A 280 7.87 -3.91 15.70
N PRO A 281 7.06 -3.16 16.48
CA PRO A 281 6.64 -1.82 16.06
C PRO A 281 7.77 -0.78 16.08
N GLN A 282 8.87 -1.00 16.80
CA GLN A 282 10.04 -0.10 16.75
C GLN A 282 10.80 -0.31 15.45
N VAL A 283 11.14 -1.56 15.14
CA VAL A 283 11.84 -1.93 13.90
C VAL A 283 11.03 -1.53 12.67
N TRP A 284 9.71 -1.73 12.67
CA TRP A 284 8.86 -1.30 11.56
C TRP A 284 8.94 0.22 11.33
N ARG A 285 8.87 1.03 12.40
CA ARG A 285 8.99 2.49 12.31
C ARG A 285 10.33 2.93 11.75
N GLU A 286 11.42 2.29 12.18
CA GLU A 286 12.76 2.56 11.66
C GLU A 286 12.90 2.17 10.19
N ALA A 287 12.36 1.01 9.80
CA ALA A 287 12.37 0.53 8.42
C ALA A 287 11.58 1.47 7.49
N VAL A 288 10.38 1.88 7.91
CA VAL A 288 9.56 2.87 7.18
C VAL A 288 10.28 4.22 7.07
N ALA A 289 10.86 4.72 8.17
CA ALA A 289 11.61 5.98 8.16
C ALA A 289 12.79 5.91 7.19
N SER A 290 13.55 4.82 7.19
CA SER A 290 14.66 4.60 6.27
C SER A 290 14.20 4.54 4.81
N ALA A 291 13.15 3.77 4.51
CA ALA A 291 12.57 3.66 3.17
C ALA A 291 12.03 5.02 2.68
N TYR A 292 11.39 5.80 3.54
CA TYR A 292 10.90 7.13 3.21
C TYR A 292 12.02 8.08 2.81
N VAL A 293 13.14 8.12 3.55
CA VAL A 293 14.28 9.00 3.21
C VAL A 293 14.78 8.73 1.78
N GLN A 294 14.77 7.48 1.33
CA GLN A 294 15.14 7.13 -0.05
C GLN A 294 14.10 7.57 -1.09
N LEU A 295 12.83 7.64 -0.69
CA LEU A 295 11.68 7.97 -1.55
C LEU A 295 11.20 9.42 -1.43
N GLU A 296 11.78 10.23 -0.54
CA GLU A 296 11.34 11.60 -0.26
C GLU A 296 11.19 12.45 -1.53
N PRO A 297 12.14 12.44 -2.50
CA PRO A 297 11.97 13.19 -3.75
C PRO A 297 10.73 12.75 -4.54
N GLN A 298 10.38 11.46 -4.49
CA GLN A 298 9.20 10.92 -5.16
C GLN A 298 7.92 11.36 -4.45
N PHE A 299 7.91 11.42 -3.11
CA PHE A 299 6.79 11.96 -2.33
C PHE A 299 6.52 13.43 -2.66
N VAL A 300 7.57 14.25 -2.75
CA VAL A 300 7.44 15.67 -3.14
C VAL A 300 6.87 15.77 -4.56
N ALA A 301 7.43 15.03 -5.53
CA ALA A 301 6.95 15.05 -6.90
C ALA A 301 5.49 14.56 -7.03
N TYR A 302 5.11 13.53 -6.27
CA TYR A 302 3.75 12.99 -6.22
C TYR A 302 2.77 14.01 -5.68
N ARG A 303 3.07 14.65 -4.54
CA ARG A 303 2.26 15.71 -3.94
C ARG A 303 2.03 16.84 -4.94
N ASP A 304 3.09 17.37 -5.54
CA ASP A 304 2.99 18.48 -6.49
C ASP A 304 2.15 18.12 -7.72
N ALA A 305 2.23 16.86 -8.17
CA ALA A 305 1.41 16.36 -9.27
C ALA A 305 -0.07 16.21 -8.89
N LEU A 306 -0.40 15.76 -7.68
CA LEU A 306 -1.77 15.73 -7.18
C LEU A 306 -2.35 17.14 -7.04
N THR A 307 -1.58 18.09 -6.50
CA THR A 307 -1.99 19.50 -6.39
C THR A 307 -2.30 20.10 -7.76
N ARG A 308 -1.46 19.83 -8.78
CA ARG A 308 -1.75 20.25 -10.16
C ARG A 308 -3.02 19.62 -10.71
N ALA A 309 -3.22 18.32 -10.48
CA ALA A 309 -4.43 17.62 -10.93
C ALA A 309 -5.70 18.23 -10.31
N LEU A 310 -5.67 18.61 -9.02
CA LEU A 310 -6.78 19.31 -8.37
C LEU A 310 -7.02 20.71 -8.95
N GLY A 311 -5.95 21.44 -9.29
CA GLY A 311 -6.07 22.73 -9.98
C GLY A 311 -6.77 22.59 -11.34
N ASN A 312 -6.39 21.58 -12.12
CA ASN A 312 -7.03 21.27 -13.40
C ASN A 312 -8.51 20.89 -13.22
N ALA A 313 -8.81 20.05 -12.22
CA ALA A 313 -10.18 19.64 -11.92
C ALA A 313 -11.08 20.83 -11.57
N ARG A 314 -10.61 21.72 -10.70
CA ARG A 314 -11.37 22.91 -10.28
C ARG A 314 -11.71 23.81 -11.47
N THR A 315 -10.73 24.03 -12.36
CA THR A 315 -10.94 24.80 -13.59
C THR A 315 -12.03 24.17 -14.46
N ALA A 316 -11.90 22.87 -14.75
CA ALA A 316 -12.87 22.16 -15.59
C ALA A 316 -14.28 22.04 -14.96
N LEU A 317 -14.37 22.00 -13.63
CA LEU A 317 -15.64 21.95 -12.91
C LEU A 317 -16.38 23.30 -12.88
N VAL A 318 -15.66 24.43 -12.99
CA VAL A 318 -16.25 25.78 -13.03
C VAL A 318 -16.67 26.20 -14.45
N GLU A 319 -15.92 25.81 -15.47
CA GLU A 319 -16.11 26.28 -16.85
C GLU A 319 -17.29 25.65 -17.61
N ALA A 320 -17.93 24.63 -17.06
CA ALA A 320 -19.00 23.88 -17.72
C ALA A 320 -20.27 23.88 -16.90
#